data_AF-A0A4S8SK06-F1
#
_entry.id   AF-A0A4S8SK06-F1
#
_cell.length_a   1.000
_cell.length_b   1.000
_cell.length_c   1.000
_cell.angle_alpha   90.00
_cell.angle_beta   90.00
_cell.angle_gamma   90.00
#
_symmetry.space_group_name_H-M   'P 1'
#
loop_
_entity.id
_entity.type
_entity.pdbx_description
1 polymer ?
#
loop_
_entity_poly.entity_id
_entity_poly.type
_entity_poly.pdbx_seq_one_letter_code
_entity_poly.pdbx_strand_id
1 'polypeptide(L)'
;MMEIRRCRKMTSKPFGVNLTLLPALQPPDYPAYARVIIEEGIRIVETAGNNPAPVIKQLKAADPPIIILHKCTTVRHALSAIKLGVDFLSIDGMECAGHVGETDITNFILLSRARQELNVPFIASGGFADGQGLAAALSLGAEGINMGTRFMCTIEAPIHQNIKESIVKAQETDTELVLRRWKNTSRMFSNKVARDAIKIERESPTGKFEEVAPYVSGKRGREVFLNGDPEHGVWTAGQVIGLIHDIPSCADLISRIEREALDTINKAKSLYVEELPESDMEGKPIQDSSANPTGEYGAVGSKVNNPQSEVWGIGKSKL
;
A
#
# COMPACT_ATOMS: atom_id res chain seq x y z
N MET A 1 -1.68 27.10 -6.30
CA MET A 1 -0.51 27.60 -7.04
C MET A 1 0.80 27.48 -6.25
N MET A 2 0.89 27.98 -5.00
CA MET A 2 2.18 28.07 -4.27
C MET A 2 2.95 26.75 -4.14
N GLU A 3 2.30 25.64 -3.77
CA GLU A 3 3.01 24.37 -3.55
C GLU A 3 3.52 23.70 -4.83
N ILE A 4 2.79 23.77 -5.95
CA ILE A 4 3.26 23.24 -7.25
C ILE A 4 4.54 23.97 -7.68
N ARG A 5 4.53 25.30 -7.58
CA ARG A 5 5.71 26.13 -7.89
C ARG A 5 6.87 25.87 -6.92
N ARG A 6 6.59 25.60 -5.64
CA ARG A 6 7.61 25.21 -4.66
C ARG A 6 8.25 23.88 -5.03
N CYS A 7 7.45 22.86 -5.37
CA CYS A 7 7.95 21.55 -5.79
C CYS A 7 8.84 21.65 -7.04
N ARG A 8 8.46 22.45 -8.05
CA ARG A 8 9.29 22.71 -9.24
C ARG A 8 10.65 23.34 -8.93
N LYS A 9 10.81 24.03 -7.80
CA LYS A 9 12.13 24.53 -7.35
C LYS A 9 13.00 23.43 -6.73
N MET A 10 12.42 22.29 -6.37
CA MET A 10 13.11 21.16 -5.74
C MET A 10 13.44 20.05 -6.74
N THR A 11 12.78 20.01 -7.90
CA THR A 11 13.02 19.00 -8.94
C THR A 11 12.70 19.50 -10.34
N SER A 12 13.48 19.05 -11.32
CA SER A 12 13.20 19.21 -12.76
C SER A 12 12.45 18.01 -13.35
N LYS A 13 12.31 16.90 -12.61
CA LYS A 13 11.58 15.71 -13.05
C LYS A 13 10.06 15.95 -12.98
N PRO A 14 9.26 15.28 -13.84
CA PRO A 14 7.80 15.34 -13.75
C PRO A 14 7.28 14.84 -12.40
N PHE A 15 6.19 15.43 -11.93
CA PHE A 15 5.44 14.96 -10.75
C PHE A 15 3.93 15.10 -11.00
N GLY A 16 3.15 14.27 -10.30
CA GLY A 16 1.69 14.32 -10.34
C GLY A 16 1.09 15.10 -9.17
N VAL A 17 -0.22 15.32 -9.24
CA VAL A 17 -1.02 15.86 -8.13
C VAL A 17 -2.13 14.89 -7.77
N ASN A 18 -2.32 14.62 -6.47
CA ASN A 18 -3.48 13.89 -6.00
C ASN A 18 -4.66 14.86 -5.77
N LEU A 19 -5.86 14.49 -6.26
CA LEU A 19 -7.11 15.14 -5.94
C LEU A 19 -8.09 14.14 -5.31
N THR A 20 -8.26 14.25 -4.00
CA THR A 20 -9.10 13.37 -3.21
C THR A 20 -10.51 13.94 -3.05
N LEU A 21 -11.52 13.18 -3.45
CA LEU A 21 -12.94 13.51 -3.52
C LEU A 21 -13.72 12.77 -2.43
N LEU A 22 -13.34 12.99 -1.18
CA LEU A 22 -13.98 12.31 -0.04
C LEU A 22 -15.25 13.04 0.42
N PRO A 23 -16.17 12.31 1.09
CA PRO A 23 -17.23 12.95 1.85
C PRO A 23 -16.63 13.97 2.83
N ALA A 24 -17.02 15.23 2.70
CA ALA A 24 -16.54 16.32 3.54
C ALA A 24 -17.74 17.16 3.99
N LEU A 25 -17.72 17.60 5.26
CA LEU A 25 -18.72 18.55 5.78
C LEU A 25 -18.73 19.86 4.99
N GLN A 26 -17.55 20.28 4.52
CA GLN A 26 -17.36 21.42 3.65
C GLN A 26 -16.55 20.97 2.44
N PRO A 27 -17.20 20.64 1.30
CA PRO A 27 -16.49 20.19 0.12
C PRO A 27 -15.61 21.32 -0.45
N PRO A 28 -14.35 21.03 -0.80
CA PRO A 28 -13.50 21.96 -1.53
C PRO A 28 -14.07 22.31 -2.91
N ASP A 29 -13.64 23.46 -3.47
CA ASP A 29 -13.92 23.81 -4.88
C ASP A 29 -13.06 22.96 -5.83
N TYR A 30 -13.46 21.70 -6.02
CA TYR A 30 -12.75 20.75 -6.89
C TYR A 30 -12.54 21.27 -8.32
N PRO A 31 -13.52 21.94 -8.97
CA PRO A 31 -13.30 22.57 -10.26
C PRO A 31 -12.18 23.61 -10.27
N ALA A 32 -12.06 24.43 -9.21
CA ALA A 32 -10.95 25.38 -9.07
C ALA A 32 -9.60 24.67 -8.89
N TYR A 33 -9.53 23.62 -8.08
CA TYR A 33 -8.30 22.82 -7.96
C TYR A 33 -7.91 22.20 -9.30
N ALA A 34 -8.85 21.64 -10.05
CA ALA A 34 -8.61 21.10 -11.38
C ALA A 34 -8.12 22.19 -12.37
N ARG A 35 -8.68 23.40 -12.34
CA ARG A 35 -8.17 24.54 -13.15
C ARG A 35 -6.72 24.85 -12.82
N VAL A 36 -6.37 24.96 -11.53
CA VAL A 36 -4.99 25.24 -11.10
C VAL A 36 -4.02 24.14 -11.55
N ILE A 37 -4.42 22.88 -11.49
CA ILE A 37 -3.61 21.75 -11.98
C ILE A 37 -3.32 21.89 -13.48
N ILE A 38 -4.35 22.23 -14.28
CA ILE A 38 -4.23 22.44 -15.73
C ILE A 38 -3.33 23.65 -16.03
N GLU A 39 -3.61 24.79 -15.40
CA GLU A 39 -2.89 26.06 -15.61
C GLU A 39 -1.40 25.96 -15.21
N GLU A 40 -1.06 25.19 -14.18
CA GLU A 40 0.32 24.96 -13.76
C GLU A 40 1.02 23.85 -14.56
N GLY A 41 0.36 23.31 -15.60
CA GLY A 41 0.94 22.36 -16.55
C GLY A 41 1.24 20.98 -15.96
N ILE A 42 0.49 20.54 -14.95
CA ILE A 42 0.60 19.17 -14.43
C ILE A 42 0.07 18.18 -15.48
N ARG A 43 0.81 17.10 -15.70
CA ARG A 43 0.51 16.12 -16.75
C ARG A 43 -0.16 14.84 -16.24
N ILE A 44 -0.03 14.56 -14.94
CA ILE A 44 -0.54 13.34 -14.30
C ILE A 44 -1.32 13.73 -13.05
N VAL A 45 -2.54 13.21 -12.91
CA VAL A 45 -3.37 13.41 -11.72
C VAL A 45 -3.81 12.06 -11.17
N GLU A 46 -3.57 11.84 -9.88
CA GLU A 46 -4.22 10.76 -9.15
C GLU A 46 -5.55 11.27 -8.61
N THR A 47 -6.66 10.59 -8.92
CA THR A 47 -7.98 10.88 -8.32
C THR A 47 -8.39 9.74 -7.40
N ALA A 48 -9.08 10.07 -6.31
CA ALA A 48 -9.59 9.08 -5.36
C ALA A 48 -10.94 9.55 -4.79
N GLY A 49 -11.75 8.63 -4.29
CA GLY A 49 -13.03 8.96 -3.64
C GLY A 49 -14.25 8.96 -4.58
N ASN A 50 -15.34 9.57 -4.13
CA ASN A 50 -16.65 9.43 -4.73
C ASN A 50 -16.90 10.46 -5.85
N ASN A 51 -17.72 10.07 -6.82
CA ASN A 51 -18.18 10.92 -7.92
C ASN A 51 -17.06 11.68 -8.68
N PRO A 52 -16.07 10.98 -9.25
CA PRO A 52 -14.94 11.63 -9.93
C PRO A 52 -15.28 12.18 -11.32
N ALA A 53 -16.45 11.88 -11.87
CA ALA A 53 -16.81 12.17 -13.26
C ALA A 53 -16.68 13.66 -13.66
N PRO A 54 -17.14 14.65 -12.87
CA PRO A 54 -17.00 16.06 -13.25
C PRO A 54 -15.53 16.50 -13.35
N VAL A 55 -14.71 16.09 -12.38
CA VAL A 55 -13.28 16.40 -12.33
C VAL A 55 -12.54 15.69 -13.46
N ILE A 56 -12.78 14.39 -13.66
CA ILE A 56 -12.17 13.62 -14.76
C ILE A 56 -12.48 14.26 -16.10
N LYS A 57 -13.74 14.63 -16.34
CA LYS A 57 -14.15 15.30 -17.58
C LYS A 57 -13.40 16.62 -17.79
N GLN A 58 -13.25 17.42 -16.75
CA GLN A 58 -12.51 18.69 -16.82
C GLN A 58 -11.03 18.48 -17.12
N LEU A 59 -10.37 17.53 -16.43
CA LEU A 59 -8.95 17.22 -16.63
C LEU A 59 -8.67 16.63 -18.03
N LYS A 60 -9.58 15.80 -18.55
CA LYS A 60 -9.49 15.24 -19.90
C LYS A 60 -9.75 16.24 -21.01
N ALA A 61 -10.48 17.31 -20.73
CA ALA A 61 -10.72 18.40 -21.68
C ALA A 61 -9.54 19.39 -21.80
N ALA A 62 -8.49 19.24 -20.99
CA ALA A 62 -7.27 20.03 -21.12
C ALA A 62 -6.54 19.73 -22.44
N ASP A 63 -5.70 20.66 -22.90
CA ASP A 63 -4.86 20.49 -24.08
C ASP A 63 -3.36 20.61 -23.72
N PRO A 64 -2.56 19.53 -23.82
CA PRO A 64 -2.99 18.16 -24.11
C PRO A 64 -3.74 17.54 -22.93
N PRO A 65 -4.59 16.51 -23.14
CA PRO A 65 -5.33 15.85 -22.07
C PRO A 65 -4.41 15.37 -20.93
N ILE A 66 -4.89 15.51 -19.69
CA ILE A 66 -4.17 15.04 -18.50
C ILE A 66 -4.29 13.51 -18.40
N ILE A 67 -3.18 12.87 -18.03
CA ILE A 67 -3.15 11.45 -17.70
C ILE A 67 -3.75 11.27 -16.29
N ILE A 68 -4.72 10.38 -16.16
CA ILE A 68 -5.46 10.15 -14.93
C ILE A 68 -5.22 8.74 -14.42
N LEU A 69 -4.67 8.67 -13.21
CA LEU A 69 -4.64 7.48 -12.36
C LEU A 69 -5.85 7.55 -11.41
N HIS A 70 -6.75 6.57 -11.43
CA HIS A 70 -7.88 6.56 -10.48
C HIS A 70 -7.75 5.43 -9.46
N LYS A 71 -7.81 5.78 -8.17
CA LYS A 71 -7.70 4.83 -7.06
C LYS A 71 -9.04 4.21 -6.72
N CYS A 72 -9.06 2.88 -6.64
CA CYS A 72 -10.26 2.06 -6.48
C CYS A 72 -10.04 0.94 -5.47
N THR A 73 -11.01 0.75 -4.58
CA THR A 73 -11.03 -0.35 -3.59
C THR A 73 -11.78 -1.59 -4.08
N THR A 74 -12.41 -1.52 -5.26
CA THR A 74 -13.13 -2.65 -5.86
C THR A 74 -12.98 -2.66 -7.37
N VAL A 75 -13.04 -3.86 -7.99
CA VAL A 75 -13.01 -4.00 -9.46
C VAL A 75 -14.22 -3.32 -10.12
N ARG A 76 -15.39 -3.31 -9.46
CA ARG A 76 -16.57 -2.59 -9.94
C ARG A 76 -16.30 -1.08 -10.09
N HIS A 77 -15.66 -0.47 -9.11
CA HIS A 77 -15.30 0.95 -9.17
C HIS A 77 -14.28 1.21 -10.27
N ALA A 78 -13.28 0.32 -10.41
CA ALA A 78 -12.29 0.40 -11.47
C ALA A 78 -12.94 0.36 -12.88
N LEU A 79 -13.86 -0.57 -13.12
CA LEU A 79 -14.61 -0.66 -14.39
C LEU A 79 -15.45 0.60 -14.66
N SER A 80 -16.06 1.19 -13.62
CA SER A 80 -16.75 2.47 -13.76
C SER A 80 -15.80 3.62 -14.12
N ALA A 81 -14.61 3.65 -13.53
CA ALA A 81 -13.61 4.67 -13.84
C ALA A 81 -13.06 4.54 -15.27
N ILE A 82 -12.86 3.31 -15.77
CA ILE A 82 -12.47 3.06 -17.17
C ILE A 82 -13.50 3.68 -18.12
N LYS A 83 -14.80 3.56 -17.84
CA LYS A 83 -15.86 4.19 -18.66
C LYS A 83 -15.79 5.72 -18.67
N LEU A 84 -15.15 6.33 -17.67
CA LEU A 84 -14.89 7.77 -17.62
C LEU A 84 -13.60 8.18 -18.35
N GLY A 85 -12.86 7.20 -18.90
CA GLY A 85 -11.68 7.43 -19.73
C GLY A 85 -10.37 7.58 -18.95
N VAL A 86 -10.28 7.06 -17.72
CA VAL A 86 -9.00 7.06 -16.97
C VAL A 86 -7.94 6.22 -17.69
N ASP A 87 -6.66 6.59 -17.55
CA ASP A 87 -5.55 5.96 -18.28
C ASP A 87 -4.88 4.84 -17.48
N PHE A 88 -4.92 4.95 -16.14
CA PHE A 88 -4.37 3.98 -15.21
C PHE A 88 -5.28 3.82 -14.00
N LEU A 89 -5.15 2.69 -13.32
CA LEU A 89 -5.84 2.42 -12.07
C LEU A 89 -4.85 2.20 -10.93
N SER A 90 -5.22 2.63 -9.72
CA SER A 90 -4.54 2.21 -8.49
C SER A 90 -5.50 1.33 -7.72
N ILE A 91 -5.17 0.04 -7.59
CA ILE A 91 -6.03 -0.94 -6.94
C ILE A 91 -5.61 -1.06 -5.49
N ASP A 92 -6.49 -0.63 -4.59
CA ASP A 92 -6.19 -0.41 -3.18
C ASP A 92 -6.82 -1.51 -2.32
N GLY A 93 -5.97 -2.40 -1.80
CA GLY A 93 -6.38 -3.49 -0.93
C GLY A 93 -6.67 -3.02 0.50
N MET A 94 -7.37 -3.86 1.26
CA MET A 94 -7.75 -3.60 2.65
C MET A 94 -6.58 -3.27 3.60
N GLU A 95 -5.36 -3.66 3.23
CA GLU A 95 -4.12 -3.39 3.94
C GLU A 95 -3.73 -1.89 3.92
N CYS A 96 -4.34 -1.09 3.04
CA CYS A 96 -3.98 0.30 2.82
C CYS A 96 -4.24 1.21 4.03
N ALA A 97 -3.51 2.33 4.07
CA ALA A 97 -3.74 3.40 5.03
C ALA A 97 -4.88 4.30 4.52
N GLY A 98 -5.67 4.89 5.42
CA GLY A 98 -6.79 5.74 5.01
C GLY A 98 -8.02 4.93 4.59
N HIS A 99 -8.78 5.37 3.58
CA HIS A 99 -10.08 4.77 3.26
C HIS A 99 -9.93 3.43 2.53
N VAL A 100 -10.29 2.34 3.21
CA VAL A 100 -10.11 0.96 2.72
C VAL A 100 -11.32 0.41 1.94
N GLY A 101 -12.43 1.17 1.91
CA GLY A 101 -13.71 0.67 1.42
C GLY A 101 -14.40 -0.24 2.43
N GLU A 102 -15.38 -1.02 1.97
CA GLU A 102 -16.28 -1.79 2.85
C GLU A 102 -16.35 -3.29 2.51
N THR A 103 -15.44 -3.77 1.65
CA THR A 103 -15.48 -5.15 1.14
C THR A 103 -14.44 -6.07 1.76
N ASP A 104 -13.50 -5.53 2.54
CA ASP A 104 -12.45 -6.26 3.25
C ASP A 104 -11.62 -7.22 2.37
N ILE A 105 -11.44 -6.88 1.08
CA ILE A 105 -10.69 -7.70 0.13
C ILE A 105 -9.21 -7.30 0.20
N THR A 106 -8.36 -8.28 0.53
CA THR A 106 -6.91 -8.12 0.54
C THR A 106 -6.34 -8.05 -0.88
N ASN A 107 -5.14 -7.49 -1.02
CA ASN A 107 -4.50 -7.35 -2.31
C ASN A 107 -4.24 -8.70 -3.01
N PHE A 108 -4.00 -9.77 -2.26
CA PHE A 108 -3.79 -11.09 -2.85
C PHE A 108 -4.93 -11.53 -3.77
N ILE A 109 -6.18 -11.28 -3.35
CA ILE A 109 -7.37 -11.57 -4.14
C ILE A 109 -7.71 -10.40 -5.07
N LEU A 110 -7.67 -9.16 -4.57
CA LEU A 110 -8.12 -7.99 -5.33
C LEU A 110 -7.29 -7.76 -6.59
N LEU A 111 -5.96 -7.88 -6.52
CA LEU A 111 -5.06 -7.71 -7.66
C LEU A 111 -5.24 -8.85 -8.68
N SER A 112 -5.40 -10.09 -8.21
CA SER A 112 -5.69 -11.23 -9.08
C SER A 112 -6.99 -11.04 -9.86
N ARG A 113 -8.03 -10.52 -9.22
CA ARG A 113 -9.32 -10.21 -9.87
C ARG A 113 -9.20 -9.02 -10.82
N ALA A 114 -8.45 -7.99 -10.44
CA ALA A 114 -8.14 -6.86 -11.29
C ALA A 114 -7.45 -7.31 -12.60
N ARG A 115 -6.40 -8.13 -12.52
CA ARG A 115 -5.72 -8.71 -13.70
C ARG A 115 -6.65 -9.50 -14.62
N GLN A 116 -7.66 -10.16 -14.08
CA GLN A 116 -8.61 -10.96 -14.88
C GLN A 116 -9.66 -10.12 -15.63
N GLU A 117 -10.01 -8.94 -15.10
CA GLU A 117 -11.14 -8.16 -15.61
C GLU A 117 -10.77 -6.82 -16.24
N LEU A 118 -9.63 -6.24 -15.87
CA LEU A 118 -9.23 -4.92 -16.32
C LEU A 118 -8.41 -5.01 -17.61
N ASN A 119 -8.76 -4.17 -18.59
CA ASN A 119 -8.03 -4.02 -19.85
C ASN A 119 -7.15 -2.76 -19.86
N VAL A 120 -7.01 -2.07 -18.72
CA VAL A 120 -6.20 -0.86 -18.53
C VAL A 120 -5.14 -1.18 -17.49
N PRO A 121 -3.89 -0.70 -17.64
CA PRO A 121 -2.83 -0.96 -16.68
C PRO A 121 -3.19 -0.48 -15.27
N PHE A 122 -2.73 -1.20 -14.26
CA PHE A 122 -2.95 -0.84 -12.87
C PHE A 122 -1.71 -1.00 -12.01
N ILE A 123 -1.58 -0.17 -10.99
CA ILE A 123 -0.60 -0.32 -9.92
C ILE A 123 -1.28 -0.87 -8.66
N ALA A 124 -0.54 -1.65 -7.88
CA ALA A 124 -1.02 -2.20 -6.61
C ALA A 124 -0.81 -1.18 -5.48
N SER A 125 -1.79 -1.00 -4.60
CA SER A 125 -1.74 -0.03 -3.50
C SER A 125 -2.19 -0.67 -2.18
N GLY A 126 -1.48 -0.35 -1.10
CA GLY A 126 -1.71 -0.90 0.25
C GLY A 126 -0.90 -2.16 0.55
N GLY A 127 -0.19 -2.19 1.68
CA GLY A 127 0.59 -3.38 2.08
C GLY A 127 2.00 -3.52 1.46
N PHE A 128 2.50 -2.53 0.72
CA PHE A 128 3.83 -2.58 0.07
C PHE A 128 4.84 -1.64 0.71
N ALA A 129 6.05 -2.14 0.99
CA ALA A 129 7.16 -1.37 1.59
C ALA A 129 8.56 -1.72 1.06
N ASP A 130 8.73 -2.85 0.37
CA ASP A 130 10.02 -3.42 -0.03
C ASP A 130 9.97 -4.02 -1.45
N GLY A 131 11.10 -4.55 -1.92
CA GLY A 131 11.18 -5.16 -3.25
C GLY A 131 10.44 -6.50 -3.38
N GLN A 132 10.27 -7.25 -2.29
CA GLN A 132 9.48 -8.49 -2.28
C GLN A 132 8.02 -8.18 -2.58
N GLY A 133 7.48 -7.12 -1.95
CA GLY A 133 6.16 -6.60 -2.24
C GLY A 133 6.00 -6.16 -3.69
N LEU A 134 7.00 -5.47 -4.26
CA LEU A 134 7.01 -5.11 -5.68
C LEU A 134 7.00 -6.36 -6.58
N ALA A 135 7.87 -7.32 -6.35
CA ALA A 135 7.93 -8.58 -7.11
C ALA A 135 6.61 -9.36 -7.05
N ALA A 136 5.97 -9.42 -5.89
CA ALA A 136 4.65 -10.03 -5.71
C ALA A 136 3.58 -9.28 -6.50
N ALA A 137 3.55 -7.95 -6.44
CA ALA A 137 2.59 -7.14 -7.19
C ALA A 137 2.72 -7.33 -8.71
N LEU A 138 3.95 -7.34 -9.23
CA LEU A 138 4.23 -7.61 -10.65
C LEU A 138 3.73 -9.01 -11.05
N SER A 139 3.99 -10.01 -10.20
CA SER A 139 3.54 -11.40 -10.44
C SER A 139 2.02 -11.54 -10.42
N LEU A 140 1.31 -10.67 -9.67
CA LEU A 140 -0.15 -10.61 -9.64
C LEU A 140 -0.76 -9.78 -10.78
N GLY A 141 0.07 -9.19 -11.65
CA GLY A 141 -0.34 -8.46 -12.85
C GLY A 141 -0.39 -6.95 -12.75
N ALA A 142 0.09 -6.36 -11.64
CA ALA A 142 0.26 -4.92 -11.55
C ALA A 142 1.50 -4.47 -12.33
N GLU A 143 1.56 -3.19 -12.69
CA GLU A 143 2.71 -2.55 -13.36
C GLU A 143 3.61 -1.77 -12.40
N GLY A 144 3.35 -1.88 -11.09
CA GLY A 144 4.11 -1.21 -10.05
C GLY A 144 3.34 -1.18 -8.73
N ILE A 145 3.92 -0.49 -7.75
CA ILE A 145 3.34 -0.32 -6.41
C ILE A 145 3.17 1.16 -6.06
N ASN A 146 2.12 1.46 -5.31
CA ASN A 146 1.89 2.72 -4.62
C ASN A 146 2.09 2.52 -3.12
N MET A 147 2.83 3.44 -2.49
CA MET A 147 3.15 3.38 -1.06
C MET A 147 2.79 4.68 -0.37
N GLY A 148 2.16 4.59 0.80
CA GLY A 148 1.91 5.74 1.67
C GLY A 148 2.81 5.69 2.91
N THR A 149 2.55 4.71 3.79
CA THR A 149 3.26 4.59 5.07
C THR A 149 4.78 4.50 4.94
N ARG A 150 5.29 3.79 3.92
CA ARG A 150 6.73 3.63 3.67
C ARG A 150 7.43 4.97 3.41
N PHE A 151 6.79 5.88 2.68
CA PHE A 151 7.33 7.22 2.41
C PHE A 151 7.20 8.20 3.58
N MET A 152 6.36 7.90 4.59
CA MET A 152 6.42 8.67 5.85
C MET A 152 7.76 8.43 6.58
N CYS A 153 8.35 7.24 6.42
CA CYS A 153 9.65 6.86 6.99
C CYS A 153 10.79 7.04 5.98
N THR A 154 10.96 8.26 5.49
CA THR A 154 12.15 8.68 4.75
C THR A 154 12.69 9.99 5.31
N ILE A 155 13.96 10.31 5.05
CA ILE A 155 14.60 11.53 5.55
C ILE A 155 13.85 12.79 5.07
N GLU A 156 13.43 12.80 3.81
CA GLU A 156 12.82 13.93 3.12
C GLU A 156 11.35 14.16 3.50
N ALA A 157 10.69 13.17 4.10
CA ALA A 157 9.31 13.29 4.53
C ALA A 157 9.16 14.44 5.55
N PRO A 158 8.34 15.47 5.28
CA PRO A 158 8.25 16.68 6.10
C PRO A 158 7.31 16.49 7.30
N ILE A 159 7.58 15.44 8.09
CA ILE A 159 6.85 15.12 9.32
C ILE A 159 7.84 15.00 10.47
N HIS A 160 7.34 15.18 11.69
CA HIS A 160 8.17 15.12 12.90
C HIS A 160 8.85 13.74 13.05
N GLN A 161 10.12 13.76 13.47
CA GLN A 161 10.97 12.58 13.59
C GLN A 161 10.35 11.49 14.48
N ASN A 162 9.78 11.87 15.63
CA ASN A 162 9.05 10.95 16.51
C ASN A 162 7.99 10.10 15.80
N ILE A 163 7.28 10.65 14.81
CA ILE A 163 6.26 9.87 14.08
C ILE A 163 6.91 8.79 13.21
N LYS A 164 8.05 9.10 12.58
CA LYS A 164 8.83 8.12 11.82
C LYS A 164 9.31 7.00 12.76
N GLU A 165 9.80 7.36 13.94
CA GLU A 165 10.24 6.39 14.94
C GLU A 165 9.10 5.55 15.54
N SER A 166 7.91 6.14 15.70
CA SER A 166 6.71 5.40 16.10
C SER A 166 6.35 4.34 15.07
N ILE A 167 6.44 4.65 13.78
CA ILE A 167 6.21 3.66 12.70
C ILE A 167 7.27 2.56 12.76
N VAL A 168 8.56 2.91 12.90
CA VAL A 168 9.66 1.93 12.94
C VAL A 168 9.56 0.94 14.11
N LYS A 169 8.94 1.37 15.23
CA LYS A 169 8.74 0.54 16.43
C LYS A 169 7.46 -0.29 16.38
N ALA A 170 6.54 0.02 15.46
CA ALA A 170 5.22 -0.58 15.42
C ALA A 170 5.22 -1.98 14.81
N GLN A 171 4.22 -2.77 15.18
CA GLN A 171 3.93 -4.08 14.62
C GLN A 171 2.79 -3.97 13.58
N GLU A 172 2.64 -4.95 12.71
CA GLU A 172 1.57 -5.01 11.70
C GLU A 172 0.14 -4.98 12.30
N THR A 173 0.03 -5.29 13.59
CA THR A 173 -1.20 -5.26 14.39
C THR A 173 -1.50 -3.89 15.01
N ASP A 174 -0.57 -2.93 14.96
CA ASP A 174 -0.74 -1.58 15.55
C ASP A 174 -1.51 -0.62 14.62
N THR A 175 -2.56 -1.13 13.96
CA THR A 175 -3.51 -0.31 13.18
C THR A 175 -4.95 -0.64 13.54
N GLU A 176 -5.82 0.34 13.40
CA GLU A 176 -7.24 0.26 13.73
C GLU A 176 -8.09 0.62 12.53
N LEU A 177 -9.24 -0.04 12.39
CA LEU A 177 -10.29 0.37 11.47
C LEU A 177 -11.32 1.19 12.23
N VAL A 178 -11.39 2.48 11.91
CA VAL A 178 -12.36 3.42 12.47
C VAL A 178 -13.46 3.71 11.46
N LEU A 179 -14.64 4.09 11.94
CA LEU A 179 -15.78 4.57 11.18
C LEU A 179 -16.52 3.52 10.33
N ARG A 180 -16.44 2.22 10.68
CA ARG A 180 -17.13 1.16 9.93
C ARG A 180 -18.64 1.32 9.97
N ARG A 181 -19.20 1.67 11.14
CA ARG A 181 -20.63 1.92 11.36
C ARG A 181 -21.22 2.91 10.36
N TRP A 182 -20.44 3.91 9.94
CA TRP A 182 -20.88 4.95 9.00
C TRP A 182 -20.48 4.69 7.56
N LYS A 183 -19.99 3.48 7.23
CA LYS A 183 -19.52 3.11 5.88
C LYS A 183 -18.49 4.10 5.34
N ASN A 184 -17.61 4.55 6.23
CA ASN A 184 -16.51 5.44 5.92
C ASN A 184 -15.20 4.85 6.49
N THR A 185 -15.06 3.53 6.39
CA THR A 185 -14.00 2.78 7.06
C THR A 185 -12.64 3.33 6.66
N SER A 186 -11.87 3.73 7.67
CA SER A 186 -10.51 4.24 7.50
C SER A 186 -9.54 3.52 8.42
N ARG A 187 -8.38 3.14 7.87
CA ARG A 187 -7.27 2.56 8.63
C ARG A 187 -6.36 3.65 9.19
N MET A 188 -6.20 3.62 10.50
CA MET A 188 -5.41 4.56 11.30
C MET A 188 -4.37 3.82 12.13
N PHE A 189 -3.33 4.52 12.57
CA PHE A 189 -2.41 4.01 13.59
C PHE A 189 -3.15 3.75 14.91
N SER A 190 -2.85 2.66 15.61
CA SER A 190 -3.48 2.33 16.90
C SER A 190 -2.89 3.18 18.03
N ASN A 191 -3.48 4.35 18.23
CA ASN A 191 -3.24 5.21 19.40
C ASN A 191 -4.49 5.31 20.28
N LYS A 192 -4.38 6.06 21.39
CA LYS A 192 -5.49 6.28 22.31
C LYS A 192 -6.70 6.87 21.59
N VAL A 193 -6.52 7.87 20.72
CA VAL A 193 -7.62 8.57 20.05
C VAL A 193 -8.38 7.66 19.08
N ALA A 194 -7.67 6.81 18.33
CA ALA A 194 -8.28 5.81 17.45
C ALA A 194 -9.07 4.76 18.26
N ARG A 195 -8.51 4.27 19.37
CA ARG A 195 -9.21 3.33 20.27
C ARG A 195 -10.43 3.96 20.94
N ASP A 196 -10.35 5.22 21.34
CA ASP A 196 -11.50 5.98 21.86
C ASP A 196 -12.59 6.13 20.79
N ALA A 197 -12.22 6.40 19.53
CA ALA A 197 -13.17 6.49 18.42
C ALA A 197 -13.88 5.15 18.15
N ILE A 198 -13.16 4.01 18.19
CA ILE A 198 -13.76 2.67 18.09
C ILE A 198 -14.72 2.42 19.25
N LYS A 199 -14.34 2.81 20.47
CA LYS A 199 -15.21 2.66 21.64
C LYS A 199 -16.53 3.40 21.44
N ILE A 200 -16.47 4.66 20.99
CA ILE A 200 -17.67 5.46 20.67
C ILE A 200 -18.50 4.78 19.59
N GLU A 201 -17.86 4.30 18.52
CA GLU A 201 -18.57 3.63 17.43
C GLU A 201 -19.39 2.42 17.92
N ARG A 202 -18.81 1.62 18.83
CA ARG A 202 -19.43 0.42 19.41
C ARG A 202 -20.50 0.74 20.45
N GLU A 203 -20.26 1.75 21.28
CA GLU A 203 -21.10 2.06 22.45
C GLU A 203 -22.13 3.16 22.18
N SER A 204 -22.05 3.86 21.03
CA SER A 204 -22.91 5.00 20.70
C SER A 204 -24.40 4.63 20.77
N PRO A 205 -25.17 5.25 21.69
CA PRO A 205 -26.59 4.95 21.84
C PRO A 205 -27.43 5.54 20.72
N THR A 206 -27.00 6.65 20.11
CA THR A 206 -27.77 7.31 19.04
C THR A 206 -27.31 6.95 17.63
N GLY A 207 -26.06 6.50 17.47
CA GLY A 207 -25.45 6.22 16.17
C GLY A 207 -25.14 7.43 15.30
N LYS A 208 -25.21 8.63 15.88
CA LYS A 208 -24.93 9.88 15.18
C LYS A 208 -23.44 10.12 15.03
N PHE A 209 -23.01 10.57 13.85
CA PHE A 209 -21.59 10.78 13.52
C PHE A 209 -20.95 11.88 14.38
N GLU A 210 -21.75 12.83 14.85
CA GLU A 210 -21.35 13.94 15.70
C GLU A 210 -20.70 13.48 17.02
N GLU A 211 -21.00 12.26 17.49
CA GLU A 211 -20.38 11.68 18.69
C GLU A 211 -18.90 11.32 18.47
N VAL A 212 -18.53 10.88 17.27
CA VAL A 212 -17.16 10.47 16.93
C VAL A 212 -16.37 11.60 16.24
N ALA A 213 -17.06 12.56 15.62
CA ALA A 213 -16.46 13.65 14.84
C ALA A 213 -15.30 14.39 15.55
N PRO A 214 -15.35 14.69 16.87
CA PRO A 214 -14.22 15.34 17.56
C PRO A 214 -12.94 14.50 17.63
N TYR A 215 -13.06 13.17 17.57
CA TYR A 215 -11.95 12.23 17.65
C TYR A 215 -11.30 12.02 16.28
N VAL A 216 -12.09 12.04 15.21
CA VAL A 216 -11.62 11.83 13.83
C VAL A 216 -11.36 13.12 13.07
N SER A 217 -11.16 14.24 13.77
CA SER A 217 -10.90 15.54 13.17
C SER A 217 -9.55 15.59 12.44
N GLY A 218 -9.58 15.81 11.13
CA GLY A 218 -8.38 15.96 10.32
C GLY A 218 -7.50 17.15 10.73
N LYS A 219 -8.08 18.22 11.31
CA LYS A 219 -7.32 19.34 11.86
C LYS A 219 -6.45 18.88 13.04
N ARG A 220 -7.00 18.07 13.94
CA ARG A 220 -6.29 17.49 15.07
C ARG A 220 -5.27 16.44 14.62
N GLY A 221 -5.63 15.62 13.64
CA GLY A 221 -4.72 14.64 13.05
C GLY A 221 -3.50 15.25 12.37
N ARG A 222 -3.65 16.42 11.72
CA ARG A 222 -2.53 17.16 11.14
C ARG A 222 -1.47 17.54 12.17
N GLU A 223 -1.89 17.92 13.37
CA GLU A 223 -0.96 18.36 14.42
C GLU A 223 -0.01 17.24 14.85
N VAL A 224 -0.43 15.96 14.79
CA VAL A 224 0.45 14.79 15.07
C VAL A 224 1.75 14.88 14.26
N PHE A 225 1.64 15.20 12.96
CA PHE A 225 2.80 15.28 12.08
C PHE A 225 3.66 16.52 12.32
N LEU A 226 3.11 17.57 12.93
CA LEU A 226 3.82 18.83 13.20
C LEU A 226 4.48 18.83 14.58
N ASN A 227 3.77 18.34 15.60
CA ASN A 227 4.21 18.37 16.99
C ASN A 227 4.94 17.09 17.44
N GLY A 228 4.82 15.99 16.69
CA GLY A 228 5.50 14.74 17.02
C GLY A 228 4.90 13.94 18.15
N ASP A 229 3.67 14.23 18.56
CA ASP A 229 2.92 13.47 19.54
C ASP A 229 1.99 12.46 18.83
N PRO A 230 2.35 11.16 18.78
CA PRO A 230 1.57 10.14 18.10
C PRO A 230 0.20 9.89 18.75
N GLU A 231 -0.03 10.38 19.98
CA GLU A 231 -1.29 10.26 20.71
C GLU A 231 -2.19 11.49 20.53
N HIS A 232 -1.71 12.55 19.87
CA HIS A 232 -2.41 13.82 19.81
C HIS A 232 -3.75 13.73 19.08
N GLY A 233 -3.85 12.95 18.01
CA GLY A 233 -5.04 12.82 17.15
C GLY A 233 -5.00 11.56 16.31
N VAL A 234 -6.03 11.29 15.50
CA VAL A 234 -5.96 10.17 14.53
C VAL A 234 -5.00 10.51 13.39
N TRP A 235 -4.25 9.51 12.94
CA TRP A 235 -3.37 9.63 11.77
C TRP A 235 -3.29 8.28 11.04
N THR A 236 -3.12 8.34 9.72
CA THR A 236 -3.23 7.17 8.85
C THR A 236 -1.94 6.36 8.83
N ALA A 237 -2.04 5.06 9.03
CA ALA A 237 -0.96 4.11 8.84
C ALA A 237 -1.52 2.78 8.33
N GLY A 238 -0.87 2.19 7.33
CA GLY A 238 -1.24 0.89 6.76
C GLY A 238 -0.61 -0.26 7.53
N GLN A 239 -1.14 -1.48 7.39
CA GLN A 239 -0.59 -2.66 8.11
C GLN A 239 0.87 -2.96 7.77
N VAL A 240 1.35 -2.44 6.64
CA VAL A 240 2.75 -2.50 6.21
C VAL A 240 3.75 -1.89 7.21
N ILE A 241 3.26 -1.19 8.25
CA ILE A 241 4.10 -0.65 9.34
C ILE A 241 4.99 -1.73 9.96
N GLY A 242 4.53 -2.97 10.06
CA GLY A 242 5.32 -4.09 10.59
C GLY A 242 6.51 -4.52 9.71
N LEU A 243 6.64 -3.98 8.48
CA LEU A 243 7.77 -4.22 7.57
C LEU A 243 8.73 -3.03 7.48
N ILE A 244 8.47 -1.95 8.24
CA ILE A 244 9.26 -0.72 8.18
C ILE A 244 10.19 -0.67 9.38
N HIS A 245 11.50 -0.79 9.13
CA HIS A 245 12.51 -0.91 10.19
C HIS A 245 13.60 0.15 10.14
N ASP A 246 13.47 1.14 9.26
CA ASP A 246 14.50 2.13 8.99
C ASP A 246 13.92 3.44 8.42
N ILE A 247 14.77 4.47 8.33
CA ILE A 247 14.42 5.80 7.78
C ILE A 247 15.49 6.22 6.75
N PRO A 248 15.52 5.59 5.56
CA PRO A 248 16.50 5.90 4.52
C PRO A 248 16.18 7.22 3.79
N SER A 249 17.06 7.67 2.91
CA SER A 249 16.68 8.66 1.89
C SER A 249 15.67 8.05 0.90
N CYS A 250 14.87 8.87 0.25
CA CYS A 250 13.97 8.42 -0.82
C CYS A 250 14.74 7.74 -1.96
N ALA A 251 15.95 8.21 -2.28
CA ALA A 251 16.79 7.63 -3.32
C ALA A 251 17.24 6.20 -2.94
N ASP A 252 17.77 6.03 -1.72
CA ASP A 252 18.22 4.72 -1.24
C ASP A 252 17.06 3.73 -1.13
N LEU A 253 15.91 4.20 -0.67
CA LEU A 253 14.69 3.39 -0.58
C LEU A 253 14.29 2.82 -1.94
N ILE A 254 14.18 3.67 -2.96
CA ILE A 254 13.75 3.25 -4.30
C ILE A 254 14.77 2.30 -4.92
N SER A 255 16.06 2.65 -4.89
CA SER A 255 17.12 1.79 -5.45
C SER A 255 17.20 0.44 -4.72
N ARG A 256 16.92 0.40 -3.43
CA ARG A 256 16.82 -0.86 -2.68
C ARG A 256 15.64 -1.71 -3.14
N ILE A 257 14.44 -1.11 -3.25
CA ILE A 257 13.23 -1.81 -3.71
C ILE A 257 13.43 -2.41 -5.09
N GLU A 258 14.02 -1.66 -6.03
CA GLU A 258 14.30 -2.15 -7.38
C GLU A 258 15.23 -3.38 -7.36
N ARG A 259 16.33 -3.30 -6.61
CA ARG A 259 17.29 -4.41 -6.47
C ARG A 259 16.64 -5.64 -5.83
N GLU A 260 15.96 -5.45 -4.69
CA GLU A 260 15.30 -6.54 -3.96
C GLU A 260 14.21 -7.22 -4.81
N ALA A 261 13.49 -6.46 -5.64
CA ALA A 261 12.50 -7.02 -6.55
C ALA A 261 13.15 -7.91 -7.62
N LEU A 262 14.24 -7.46 -8.24
CA LEU A 262 15.00 -8.27 -9.21
C LEU A 262 15.54 -9.54 -8.57
N ASP A 263 16.14 -9.44 -7.38
CA ASP A 263 16.66 -10.59 -6.63
C ASP A 263 15.54 -11.59 -6.29
N THR A 264 14.38 -11.08 -5.88
CA THR A 264 13.20 -11.90 -5.54
C THR A 264 12.67 -12.64 -6.77
N ILE A 265 12.55 -11.96 -7.93
CA ILE A 265 12.09 -12.58 -9.17
C ILE A 265 13.07 -13.66 -9.63
N ASN A 266 14.37 -13.39 -9.58
CA ASN A 266 15.41 -14.37 -9.94
C ASN A 266 15.38 -15.59 -9.02
N LYS A 267 15.23 -15.38 -7.71
CA LYS A 267 15.10 -16.47 -6.74
C LYS A 267 13.83 -17.28 -7.00
N ALA A 268 12.69 -16.65 -7.23
CA ALA A 268 11.44 -17.35 -7.53
C ALA A 268 11.57 -18.18 -8.82
N LYS A 269 12.21 -17.63 -9.86
CA LYS A 269 12.49 -18.35 -11.11
C LYS A 269 13.39 -19.56 -10.89
N SER A 270 14.39 -19.48 -10.01
CA SER A 270 15.26 -20.63 -9.71
C SER A 270 14.56 -21.80 -9.03
N LEU A 271 13.35 -21.60 -8.50
CA LEU A 271 12.52 -22.69 -7.98
C LEU A 271 11.82 -23.49 -9.09
N TYR A 272 11.85 -23.01 -10.34
CA TYR A 272 11.34 -23.75 -11.48
C TYR A 272 12.43 -24.63 -12.10
N VAL A 273 12.11 -25.91 -12.27
CA VAL A 273 13.01 -26.90 -12.90
C VAL A 273 12.26 -27.56 -14.06
N GLU A 274 12.82 -27.44 -15.27
CA GLU A 274 12.21 -27.90 -16.52
C GLU A 274 12.29 -29.44 -16.69
N GLU A 275 13.40 -30.04 -16.29
CA GLU A 275 13.65 -31.49 -16.26
C GLU A 275 14.40 -31.90 -14.99
N LEU A 276 14.03 -33.04 -14.38
CA LEU A 276 14.79 -33.63 -13.29
C LEU A 276 16.15 -34.10 -13.82
N PRO A 277 17.28 -33.81 -13.15
CA PRO A 277 18.53 -34.51 -13.44
C PRO A 277 18.31 -36.02 -13.35
N GLU A 278 18.82 -36.81 -14.30
CA GLU A 278 18.65 -38.28 -14.30
C GLU A 278 19.09 -38.93 -12.98
N SER A 279 20.06 -38.33 -12.29
CA SER A 279 20.54 -38.76 -10.97
C SER A 279 19.49 -38.67 -9.84
N ASP A 280 18.46 -37.85 -10.01
CA ASP A 280 17.37 -37.66 -9.03
C ASP A 280 16.12 -38.50 -9.38
N MET A 281 16.14 -39.21 -10.53
CA MET A 281 15.09 -40.16 -10.92
C MET A 281 15.27 -41.54 -10.29
N GLU A 282 16.50 -41.90 -9.89
CA GLU A 282 16.78 -43.07 -9.05
C GLU A 282 16.41 -42.74 -7.61
N GLY A 283 15.15 -43.05 -7.25
CA GLY A 283 14.64 -42.79 -5.91
C GLY A 283 15.56 -43.36 -4.84
N LYS A 284 16.16 -42.49 -4.01
CA LYS A 284 16.66 -42.92 -2.71
C LYS A 284 15.46 -43.48 -1.95
N PRO A 285 15.54 -44.71 -1.39
CA PRO A 285 14.50 -45.21 -0.51
C PRO A 285 14.31 -44.18 0.60
N ILE A 286 13.06 -43.86 0.92
CA ILE A 286 12.73 -43.17 2.17
C ILE A 286 13.34 -44.04 3.27
N GLN A 287 14.44 -43.58 3.87
CA GLN A 287 15.00 -44.25 5.03
C GLN A 287 13.97 -44.11 6.13
N ASP A 288 13.40 -45.25 6.52
CA ASP A 288 12.58 -45.39 7.70
C ASP A 288 13.29 -44.70 8.87
N SER A 289 12.67 -43.67 9.42
CA SER A 289 13.20 -42.84 10.51
C SER A 289 13.19 -43.57 11.87
N SER A 290 13.23 -44.90 11.86
CA SER A 290 13.21 -45.75 13.06
C SER A 290 14.61 -46.14 13.57
N ALA A 291 15.68 -45.74 12.90
CA ALA A 291 17.04 -46.03 13.33
C ALA A 291 17.77 -44.76 13.83
N ASN A 292 17.99 -44.69 15.16
CA ASN A 292 18.95 -43.79 15.79
C ASN A 292 20.35 -43.95 15.16
N PRO A 293 21.01 -42.85 14.76
CA PRO A 293 22.46 -42.84 14.65
C PRO A 293 23.03 -41.81 15.63
N THR A 294 23.60 -42.34 16.70
CA THR A 294 24.71 -41.73 17.42
C THR A 294 25.84 -41.37 16.43
N GLY A 295 26.24 -40.10 16.32
CA GLY A 295 27.47 -39.75 15.60
C GLY A 295 27.63 -38.28 15.23
N GLU A 296 28.47 -37.60 16.01
CA GLU A 296 29.28 -36.40 15.70
C GLU A 296 28.59 -35.13 15.14
N TYR A 297 28.32 -34.21 16.07
CA TYR A 297 27.97 -32.82 15.82
C TYR A 297 29.12 -32.04 15.16
N GLY A 298 29.04 -31.84 13.84
CA GLY A 298 29.71 -30.73 13.18
C GLY A 298 29.01 -29.42 13.53
N ALA A 299 29.75 -28.44 14.04
CA ALA A 299 29.24 -27.17 14.54
C ALA A 299 28.44 -26.40 13.46
N VAL A 300 27.14 -26.23 13.69
CA VAL A 300 26.23 -25.43 12.85
C VAL A 300 26.20 -24.00 13.41
N GLY A 301 26.61 -23.04 12.58
CA GLY A 301 26.48 -21.62 12.86
C GLY A 301 25.02 -21.23 13.14
N SER A 302 24.83 -20.40 14.15
CA SER A 302 23.51 -20.05 14.70
C SER A 302 22.56 -19.42 13.67
N LYS A 303 21.33 -19.95 13.62
CA LYS A 303 20.09 -19.42 13.02
C LYS A 303 19.72 -19.88 11.59
N VAL A 304 19.50 -21.19 11.42
CA VAL A 304 18.59 -21.69 10.38
C VAL A 304 17.44 -22.41 11.08
N ASN A 305 16.22 -21.90 10.93
CA ASN A 305 15.02 -22.61 11.38
C ASN A 305 14.94 -23.93 10.62
N ASN A 306 15.03 -25.04 11.35
CA ASN A 306 14.96 -26.42 10.87
C ASN A 306 15.88 -26.77 9.68
N PRO A 307 17.16 -27.13 9.91
CA PRO A 307 18.08 -27.55 8.85
C PRO A 307 17.67 -28.83 8.09
N GLN A 308 16.60 -29.51 8.51
CA GLN A 308 16.02 -30.67 7.82
C GLN A 308 14.90 -30.29 6.83
N SER A 309 14.50 -29.02 6.71
CA SER A 309 13.45 -28.63 5.78
C SER A 309 13.97 -28.59 4.34
N GLU A 310 13.47 -29.49 3.49
CA GLU A 310 13.68 -29.44 2.04
C GLU A 310 12.70 -28.47 1.39
N VAL A 311 13.19 -27.62 0.48
CA VAL A 311 12.36 -26.71 -0.32
C VAL A 311 12.14 -27.34 -1.69
N TRP A 312 10.92 -27.80 -1.94
CA TRP A 312 10.53 -28.38 -3.22
C TRP A 312 10.05 -27.28 -4.19
N GLY A 313 10.62 -27.29 -5.40
CA GLY A 313 10.32 -26.32 -6.46
C GLY A 313 8.98 -26.56 -7.17
N ILE A 314 8.65 -25.70 -8.14
CA ILE A 314 7.45 -25.81 -8.99
C ILE A 314 7.89 -26.39 -10.35
N GLY A 315 7.33 -27.51 -10.80
CA GLY A 315 7.74 -28.18 -12.04
C GLY A 315 7.41 -29.68 -12.00
N LYS A 316 8.11 -30.52 -12.78
CA LYS A 316 8.06 -32.00 -12.64
C LYS A 316 8.71 -32.48 -11.31
N SER A 317 8.46 -31.78 -10.22
CA SER A 317 8.73 -32.20 -8.86
C SER A 317 7.82 -33.39 -8.54
N LYS A 318 8.37 -34.50 -8.07
CA LYS A 318 7.56 -35.55 -7.44
C LYS A 318 6.93 -34.94 -6.18
N LEU A 319 5.60 -34.78 -6.19
CA LEU A 319 4.79 -34.65 -4.98
C LEU A 319 4.91 -35.90 -4.12
#